data_AF-A0A956EF45-F1
#
_entry.id   AF-A0A956EF45-F1
#
_cell.length_a   1.000
_cell.length_b   1.000
_cell.length_c   1.000
_cell.angle_alpha   90.00
_cell.angle_beta   90.00
_cell.angle_gamma   90.00
#
_symmetry.space_group_name_H-M   'P 1'
#
loop_
_entity.id
_entity.type
_entity.pdbx_description
1 polymer ?
#
loop_
_entity_poly.entity_id
_entity_poly.type
_entity_poly.pdbx_seq_one_letter_code
_entity_poly.pdbx_strand_id
1 'polypeptide(L)'
;IASICPKTLEAGAVDFGYRPAVSAIIDRLKEALNEKCLPRKLSPDESQQVPCKIIEAVPPEQTSLGGCGRAGRADAEDLVTKAVKQELTRTGVCGGETERNCDDYTYCEILQLTGDGLTACLNEPAPKVTGWCYVDDAQGNPELVAGCPQSSRQVLRFFGEEAETPAKGATTFIACKGASLEDTAVTALK
;
A
#
# COMPACT_ATOMS: atom_id res chain seq x y z
N ILE A 1 -20.49 3.28 -32.06
CA ILE A 1 -20.41 4.22 -30.93
C ILE A 1 -21.51 3.83 -29.95
N ALA A 2 -21.16 3.07 -28.91
CA ALA A 2 -22.10 2.69 -27.86
C ALA A 2 -21.74 3.51 -26.62
N SER A 3 -22.68 4.34 -26.19
CA SER A 3 -22.56 5.25 -25.06
C SER A 3 -22.44 4.48 -23.75
N ILE A 4 -21.52 4.93 -22.89
CA ILE A 4 -21.17 4.31 -21.60
C ILE A 4 -22.05 4.82 -20.44
N CYS A 5 -23.18 5.47 -20.73
CA CYS A 5 -24.06 5.98 -19.69
C CYS A 5 -24.62 4.84 -18.81
N PRO A 6 -24.55 4.94 -17.47
CA PRO A 6 -25.11 3.95 -16.58
C PRO A 6 -26.65 3.88 -16.75
N LYS A 7 -27.17 2.65 -16.72
CA LYS A 7 -28.56 2.33 -17.08
C LYS A 7 -29.57 2.57 -15.94
N THR A 8 -29.14 3.10 -14.78
CA THR A 8 -30.00 3.27 -13.61
C THR A 8 -29.51 4.46 -12.77
N LEU A 9 -30.44 5.30 -12.30
CA LEU A 9 -30.20 6.53 -11.52
C LEU A 9 -30.85 6.47 -10.11
N GLU A 10 -31.26 5.29 -9.66
CA GLU A 10 -31.96 5.09 -8.38
C GLU A 10 -30.96 4.89 -7.23
N ALA A 11 -30.96 5.81 -6.26
CA ALA A 11 -30.13 5.70 -5.06
C ALA A 11 -30.63 4.56 -4.16
N GLY A 12 -29.81 3.51 -3.99
CA GLY A 12 -30.07 2.40 -3.06
C GLY A 12 -30.16 1.00 -3.67
N ALA A 13 -29.96 0.83 -4.99
CA ALA A 13 -29.84 -0.50 -5.58
C ALA A 13 -28.47 -1.13 -5.25
N VAL A 14 -28.44 -2.43 -4.97
CA VAL A 14 -27.24 -3.21 -4.58
C VAL A 14 -26.14 -3.16 -5.66
N ASP A 15 -26.54 -2.90 -6.91
CA ASP A 15 -25.66 -2.80 -8.09
C ASP A 15 -25.45 -1.34 -8.55
N PHE A 16 -25.88 -0.36 -7.76
CA PHE A 16 -25.62 1.05 -8.02
C PHE A 16 -24.19 1.39 -7.61
N GLY A 17 -23.31 1.56 -8.59
CA GLY A 17 -21.97 2.10 -8.33
C GLY A 17 -20.93 1.08 -7.85
N TYR A 18 -21.07 -0.21 -8.18
CA TYR A 18 -19.98 -1.19 -7.98
C TYR A 18 -18.80 -1.01 -8.96
N ARG A 19 -18.52 0.24 -9.37
CA ARG A 19 -17.17 0.69 -9.72
C ARG A 19 -16.57 1.20 -8.41
N PRO A 20 -15.61 0.48 -7.85
CA PRO A 20 -15.43 0.29 -6.42
C PRO A 20 -15.17 1.62 -5.71
N ALA A 21 -15.82 1.82 -4.56
CA ALA A 21 -15.34 2.76 -3.52
C ALA A 21 -14.03 2.29 -2.86
N VAL A 22 -13.34 1.34 -3.50
CA VAL A 22 -11.96 0.94 -3.33
C VAL A 22 -11.31 1.01 -4.72
N SER A 23 -11.11 2.21 -5.26
CA SER A 23 -10.11 2.45 -6.30
C SER A 23 -8.71 2.44 -5.66
N ALA A 24 -8.41 1.35 -4.94
CA ALA A 24 -7.10 1.13 -4.37
C ALA A 24 -6.16 0.71 -5.50
N ILE A 25 -5.16 1.54 -5.80
CA ILE A 25 -3.98 1.06 -6.51
C ILE A 25 -3.33 0.01 -5.62
N ILE A 26 -3.35 -1.24 -6.07
CA ILE A 26 -2.60 -2.34 -5.46
C ILE A 26 -1.37 -2.58 -6.29
N ASP A 27 -0.27 -1.97 -5.86
CA ASP A 27 1.04 -2.22 -6.45
C ASP A 27 1.87 -3.09 -5.51
N ARG A 28 2.58 -4.04 -6.10
CA ARG A 28 3.53 -4.88 -5.37
C ARG A 28 4.73 -4.03 -4.97
N LEU A 29 4.86 -3.76 -3.67
CA LEU A 29 5.94 -2.94 -3.14
C LEU A 29 7.32 -3.58 -3.26
N LYS A 30 7.43 -4.92 -3.35
CA LYS A 30 8.74 -5.60 -3.39
C LYS A 30 9.68 -5.10 -4.50
N GLU A 31 9.15 -4.66 -5.64
CA GLU A 31 9.96 -4.08 -6.72
C GLU A 31 10.23 -2.58 -6.46
N ALA A 32 9.23 -1.83 -5.98
CA ALA A 32 9.33 -0.42 -5.59
C ALA A 32 10.05 -0.15 -4.26
N LEU A 33 10.45 -1.19 -3.50
CA LEU A 33 11.29 -1.06 -2.32
C LEU A 33 12.77 -1.31 -2.65
N ASN A 34 13.06 -2.01 -3.75
CA ASN A 34 14.42 -2.13 -4.29
C ASN A 34 14.87 -0.82 -4.92
N GLU A 35 13.94 -0.07 -5.55
CA GLU A 35 14.12 1.32 -5.93
C GLU A 35 13.49 2.20 -4.86
N LYS A 36 14.29 2.73 -3.90
CA LYS A 36 13.80 3.45 -2.70
C LYS A 36 12.74 4.55 -2.95
N CYS A 37 12.58 5.01 -4.18
CA CYS A 37 11.80 6.17 -4.57
C CYS A 37 10.49 5.76 -5.24
N LEU A 38 9.36 6.31 -4.78
CA LEU A 38 8.06 5.99 -5.36
C LEU A 38 7.91 6.71 -6.72
N PRO A 39 7.35 6.03 -7.74
CA PRO A 39 7.16 6.63 -9.07
C PRO A 39 6.10 7.73 -9.08
N ARG A 40 5.15 7.69 -8.14
CA ARG A 40 4.04 8.64 -8.02
C ARG A 40 4.04 9.32 -6.65
N LYS A 41 3.81 10.63 -6.66
CA LYS A 41 3.62 11.44 -5.45
C LYS A 41 2.31 11.08 -4.78
N LEU A 42 2.35 10.86 -3.47
CA LEU A 42 1.17 10.72 -2.64
C LEU A 42 0.83 12.08 -2.04
N SER A 43 -0.44 12.33 -1.76
CA SER A 43 -0.91 13.58 -1.17
C SER A 43 -1.22 13.36 0.31
N PRO A 44 -0.38 13.86 1.24
CA PRO A 44 -0.70 13.86 2.66
C PRO A 44 -1.94 14.73 2.95
N ASP A 45 -2.69 14.35 3.98
CA ASP A 45 -3.76 15.15 4.55
C ASP A 45 -3.21 16.18 5.56
N GLU A 46 -4.11 16.92 6.22
CA GLU A 46 -3.75 17.92 7.23
C GLU A 46 -3.02 17.32 8.44
N SER A 47 -3.16 16.00 8.66
CA SER A 47 -2.45 15.26 9.70
C SER A 47 -1.13 14.66 9.20
N GLN A 48 -0.66 15.08 8.03
CA GLN A 48 0.57 14.60 7.39
C GLN A 48 0.55 13.11 7.04
N GLN A 49 -0.65 12.50 7.02
CA GLN A 49 -0.85 11.11 6.68
C GLN A 49 -1.32 10.98 5.25
N VAL A 50 -0.86 9.95 4.55
CA VAL A 50 -1.38 9.64 3.22
C VAL A 50 -2.55 8.65 3.33
N PRO A 51 -3.58 8.75 2.46
CA PRO A 51 -4.76 7.88 2.49
C PRO A 51 -4.47 6.50 1.87
N CYS A 52 -3.38 5.88 2.30
CA CYS A 52 -2.90 4.60 1.81
C CYS A 52 -2.74 3.60 2.96
N LYS A 53 -3.02 2.35 2.65
CA LYS A 53 -2.86 1.19 3.53
C LYS A 53 -1.71 0.35 3.00
N ILE A 54 -0.81 -0.11 3.87
CA ILE A 54 0.26 -1.03 3.49
C ILE A 54 -0.07 -2.40 4.04
N ILE A 55 -0.29 -3.37 3.17
CA ILE A 55 -0.69 -4.72 3.55
C ILE A 55 0.47 -5.68 3.33
N GLU A 56 0.77 -6.48 4.34
CA GLU A 56 1.66 -7.63 4.25
C GLU A 56 0.83 -8.91 4.14
N ALA A 57 0.97 -9.61 3.03
CA ALA A 57 0.53 -10.98 2.89
C ALA A 57 1.67 -11.92 3.34
N VAL A 58 1.55 -12.41 4.57
CA VAL A 58 2.51 -13.32 5.19
C VAL A 58 2.11 -14.77 4.88
N PRO A 59 2.99 -15.57 4.28
CA PRO A 59 2.66 -16.94 3.91
C PRO A 59 2.63 -17.86 5.16
N PRO A 60 1.86 -18.95 5.15
CA PRO A 60 1.60 -19.79 6.32
C PRO A 60 2.85 -20.45 6.91
N GLU A 61 3.91 -20.60 6.13
CA GLU A 61 5.18 -21.18 6.58
C GLU A 61 5.92 -20.25 7.58
N GLN A 62 5.48 -18.99 7.72
CA GLN A 62 6.06 -18.00 8.64
C GLN A 62 5.21 -17.81 9.91
N THR A 63 5.00 -18.90 10.63
CA THR A 63 4.22 -18.94 11.88
C THR A 63 4.86 -18.18 13.05
N SER A 64 6.16 -17.89 12.98
CA SER A 64 6.91 -17.22 14.06
C SER A 64 6.64 -15.71 14.20
N LEU A 65 5.88 -15.11 13.29
CA LEU A 65 5.63 -13.65 13.26
C LEU A 65 4.49 -13.18 14.18
N GLY A 66 3.88 -14.06 14.97
CA GLY A 66 2.95 -13.68 16.04
C GLY A 66 1.61 -13.06 15.60
N GLY A 67 1.23 -13.20 14.32
CA GLY A 67 0.01 -12.61 13.77
C GLY A 67 0.02 -11.08 13.69
N CYS A 68 -1.14 -10.48 13.44
CA CYS A 68 -1.26 -9.03 13.22
C CYS A 68 -1.38 -8.21 14.53
N GLY A 69 -1.41 -8.85 15.70
CA GLY A 69 -1.47 -8.18 17.01
C GLY A 69 -0.14 -7.63 17.52
N ARG A 70 0.97 -7.83 16.77
CA ARG A 70 2.29 -7.30 17.11
C ARG A 70 2.38 -5.78 16.92
N ALA A 71 3.38 -5.15 17.52
CA ALA A 71 3.59 -3.71 17.44
C ALA A 71 3.64 -3.19 15.99
N GLY A 72 2.95 -2.09 15.73
CA GLY A 72 2.85 -1.46 14.40
C GLY A 72 2.10 -2.30 13.36
N ARG A 73 1.27 -3.26 13.78
CA ARG A 73 0.37 -4.02 12.92
C ARG A 73 -1.07 -4.00 13.42
N ALA A 74 -1.98 -4.25 12.49
CA ALA A 74 -3.39 -4.55 12.74
C ALA A 74 -3.90 -5.52 11.67
N ASP A 75 -5.05 -6.15 11.93
CA ASP A 75 -5.73 -6.94 10.89
C ASP A 75 -6.14 -6.03 9.73
N ALA A 76 -5.89 -6.49 8.51
CA ALA A 76 -6.25 -5.74 7.31
C ALA A 76 -7.77 -5.76 7.08
N GLU A 77 -8.33 -4.61 6.70
CA GLU A 77 -9.75 -4.46 6.38
C GLU A 77 -10.20 -5.44 5.27
N ASP A 78 -11.40 -6.02 5.40
CA ASP A 78 -11.92 -7.07 4.51
C ASP A 78 -11.85 -6.70 3.01
N LEU A 79 -12.20 -5.46 2.67
CA LEU A 79 -12.20 -5.01 1.28
C LEU A 79 -10.77 -4.93 0.71
N VAL A 80 -9.81 -4.49 1.52
CA VAL A 80 -8.41 -4.42 1.11
C VAL A 80 -7.83 -5.83 1.01
N THR A 81 -8.12 -6.70 1.98
CA THR A 81 -7.73 -8.11 1.98
C THR A 81 -8.26 -8.84 0.74
N LYS A 82 -9.52 -8.61 0.36
CA LYS A 82 -10.10 -9.18 -0.86
C LYS A 82 -9.33 -8.76 -2.11
N ALA A 83 -8.98 -7.48 -2.22
CA ALA A 83 -8.27 -6.95 -3.37
C ALA A 83 -6.82 -7.46 -3.42
N VAL A 84 -6.14 -7.59 -2.27
CA VAL A 84 -4.81 -8.22 -2.18
C VAL A 84 -4.85 -9.71 -2.56
N LYS A 85 -5.87 -10.46 -2.12
CA LYS A 85 -6.08 -11.87 -2.51
C LYS A 85 -6.23 -12.02 -4.03
N GLN A 86 -7.00 -11.12 -4.65
CA GLN A 86 -7.18 -11.11 -6.10
C GLN A 86 -5.85 -10.88 -6.82
N GLU A 87 -5.03 -9.95 -6.33
CA GLU A 87 -3.72 -9.66 -6.92
C GLU A 87 -2.73 -10.82 -6.74
N LEU A 88 -2.68 -11.45 -5.57
CA LEU A 88 -1.88 -12.66 -5.34
C LEU A 88 -2.31 -13.81 -6.25
N THR A 89 -3.62 -13.96 -6.49
CA THR A 89 -4.15 -14.95 -7.44
C THR A 89 -3.73 -14.62 -8.87
N ARG A 90 -3.90 -13.36 -9.28
CA ARG A 90 -3.58 -12.88 -10.63
C ARG A 90 -2.09 -13.04 -10.97
N THR A 91 -1.23 -12.87 -9.97
CA THR A 91 0.24 -12.98 -10.11
C THR A 91 0.76 -14.40 -9.85
N GLY A 92 -0.11 -15.36 -9.57
CA GLY A 92 0.27 -16.77 -9.37
C GLY A 92 1.02 -17.04 -8.07
N VAL A 93 0.85 -16.21 -7.05
CA VAL A 93 1.47 -16.40 -5.71
C VAL A 93 0.68 -17.40 -4.86
N CYS A 94 -0.64 -17.46 -5.06
CA CYS A 94 -1.56 -18.42 -4.47
C CYS A 94 -2.80 -18.58 -5.37
N GLY A 95 -3.70 -19.52 -5.06
CA GLY A 95 -4.92 -19.77 -5.82
C GLY A 95 -4.66 -20.26 -7.25
N GLY A 96 -5.70 -20.25 -8.09
CA GLY A 96 -5.61 -20.69 -9.49
C GLY A 96 -5.09 -22.12 -9.63
N GLU A 97 -4.00 -22.30 -10.39
CA GLU A 97 -3.32 -23.58 -10.60
C GLU A 97 -2.23 -23.86 -9.55
N THR A 98 -2.02 -22.98 -8.57
CA THR A 98 -1.05 -23.21 -7.51
C THR A 98 -1.61 -24.14 -6.44
N GLU A 99 -0.76 -24.92 -5.79
CA GLU A 99 -1.16 -25.79 -4.66
C GLU A 99 -1.41 -25.01 -3.36
N ARG A 100 -1.30 -23.67 -3.37
CA ARG A 100 -1.37 -22.83 -2.17
C ARG A 100 -2.68 -22.06 -2.11
N ASN A 101 -3.42 -22.19 -1.01
CA ASN A 101 -4.64 -21.40 -0.80
C ASN A 101 -4.30 -19.97 -0.36
N CYS A 102 -4.94 -18.98 -0.97
CA CYS A 102 -4.80 -17.58 -0.56
C CYS A 102 -5.38 -17.31 0.83
N ASP A 103 -6.30 -18.14 1.32
CA ASP A 103 -6.85 -18.00 2.66
C ASP A 103 -5.89 -18.44 3.78
N ASP A 104 -4.84 -19.20 3.44
CA ASP A 104 -3.81 -19.63 4.40
C ASP A 104 -2.82 -18.49 4.74
N TYR A 105 -2.85 -17.40 3.97
CA TYR A 105 -2.02 -16.23 4.25
C TYR A 105 -2.61 -15.41 5.39
N THR A 106 -1.72 -14.84 6.20
CA THR A 106 -2.08 -13.82 7.17
C THR A 106 -1.92 -12.44 6.54
N TYR A 107 -2.97 -11.60 6.59
CA TYR A 107 -3.00 -10.28 5.99
C TYR A 107 -2.96 -9.20 7.08
N CYS A 108 -1.81 -8.58 7.26
CA CYS A 108 -1.64 -7.52 8.26
C CYS A 108 -1.46 -6.15 7.61
N GLU A 109 -2.14 -5.14 8.14
CA GLU A 109 -1.81 -3.75 7.85
C GLU A 109 -0.58 -3.32 8.66
N ILE A 110 0.41 -2.71 7.99
CA ILE A 110 1.47 -1.92 8.64
C ILE A 110 0.88 -0.56 8.99
N LEU A 111 0.88 -0.21 10.27
CA LEU A 111 0.29 1.04 10.73
C LEU A 111 1.17 2.24 10.35
N GLN A 112 0.52 3.27 9.80
CA GLN A 112 1.18 4.55 9.56
C GLN A 112 1.45 5.22 10.91
N LEU A 113 2.64 5.78 11.07
CA LEU A 113 3.05 6.44 12.29
C LEU A 113 2.26 7.75 12.47
N THR A 114 2.01 8.10 13.73
CA THR A 114 1.33 9.32 14.14
C THR A 114 2.11 10.01 15.27
N GLY A 115 1.78 11.27 15.58
CA GLY A 115 2.37 12.03 16.69
C GLY A 115 3.90 12.09 16.66
N ASP A 116 4.54 11.83 17.81
CA ASP A 116 5.99 11.85 17.94
C ASP A 116 6.67 10.80 17.04
N GLY A 117 6.04 9.64 16.85
CA GLY A 117 6.55 8.59 15.96
C GLY A 117 6.60 9.04 14.51
N LEU A 118 5.58 9.76 14.04
CA LEU A 118 5.58 10.38 12.71
C LEU A 118 6.66 11.45 12.62
N THR A 119 6.76 12.32 13.62
CA THR A 119 7.76 13.39 13.66
C THR A 119 9.18 12.84 13.56
N ALA A 120 9.51 11.79 14.31
CA ALA A 120 10.79 11.11 14.23
C ALA A 120 11.01 10.47 12.84
N CYS A 121 9.99 9.81 12.29
CA CYS A 121 10.02 9.23 10.94
C CYS A 121 10.20 10.25 9.82
N LEU A 122 9.72 11.48 9.98
CA LEU A 122 9.88 12.51 8.96
C LEU A 122 11.26 13.20 9.01
N ASN A 123 11.97 13.15 10.13
CA ASN A 123 13.13 14.01 10.34
C ASN A 123 14.45 13.25 10.62
N GLU A 124 14.36 12.09 11.27
CA GLU A 124 15.53 11.34 11.71
C GLU A 124 15.98 10.30 10.67
N PRO A 125 17.29 10.09 10.46
CA PRO A 125 17.78 9.05 9.56
C PRO A 125 17.45 7.62 10.01
N ALA A 126 17.38 7.37 11.33
CA ALA A 126 17.13 6.05 11.91
C ALA A 126 16.36 6.14 13.24
N PRO A 127 15.09 6.56 13.20
CA PRO A 127 14.23 6.63 14.39
C PRO A 127 13.95 5.25 14.97
N LYS A 128 13.80 5.19 16.30
CA LYS A 128 13.39 3.97 17.02
C LYS A 128 11.88 3.91 17.16
N VAL A 129 11.21 3.61 16.05
CA VAL A 129 9.74 3.55 15.93
C VAL A 129 9.33 2.27 15.22
N THR A 130 8.07 1.86 15.34
CA THR A 130 7.55 0.68 14.64
C THR A 130 6.32 1.06 13.82
N GLY A 131 6.41 0.93 12.50
CA GLY A 131 5.40 1.37 11.56
C GLY A 131 6.03 1.93 10.29
N TRP A 132 5.31 2.81 9.61
CA TRP A 132 5.82 3.49 8.41
C TRP A 132 5.40 4.95 8.31
N CYS A 133 6.11 5.72 7.49
CA CYS A 133 5.67 7.06 7.07
C CYS A 133 6.03 7.33 5.61
N TYR A 134 5.37 8.33 5.05
CA TYR A 134 5.66 8.87 3.73
C TYR A 134 6.46 10.17 3.87
N VAL A 135 7.56 10.28 3.13
CA VAL A 135 8.45 11.45 3.10
C VAL A 135 8.57 11.92 1.66
N ASP A 136 8.48 13.22 1.43
CA ASP A 136 8.74 13.84 0.14
C ASP A 136 9.47 15.20 0.29
N ASP A 137 9.58 15.93 -0.82
CA ASP A 137 10.24 17.24 -0.86
C ASP A 137 9.46 18.36 -0.14
N ALA A 138 8.15 18.17 0.11
CA ALA A 138 7.28 19.11 0.81
C ALA A 138 7.10 18.74 2.29
N GLN A 139 7.29 17.46 2.64
CA GLN A 139 7.10 16.93 3.99
C GLN A 139 8.32 16.15 4.47
N GLY A 140 8.92 16.65 5.56
CA GLY A 140 10.02 16.01 6.26
C GLY A 140 11.39 16.56 5.87
N ASN A 141 12.44 15.88 6.30
CA ASN A 141 13.83 16.26 6.04
C ASN A 141 14.21 15.94 4.57
N PRO A 142 14.55 16.94 3.75
CA PRO A 142 14.87 16.74 2.33
C PRO A 142 16.05 15.78 2.08
N GLU A 143 16.97 15.66 3.03
CA GLU A 143 18.12 14.74 2.94
C GLU A 143 17.66 13.27 2.85
N LEU A 144 16.49 12.94 3.39
CA LEU A 144 15.93 11.58 3.35
C LEU A 144 15.49 11.17 1.94
N VAL A 145 15.23 12.14 1.05
CA VAL A 145 14.84 11.93 -0.35
C VAL A 145 15.90 12.42 -1.34
N ALA A 146 17.06 12.86 -0.86
CA ALA A 146 18.13 13.41 -1.71
C ALA A 146 18.70 12.38 -2.71
N GLY A 147 18.64 11.09 -2.36
CA GLY A 147 19.04 9.99 -3.25
C GLY A 147 18.05 9.71 -4.38
N CYS A 148 16.87 10.33 -4.38
CA CYS A 148 15.88 10.14 -5.41
C CYS A 148 16.05 11.10 -6.59
N PRO A 149 15.71 10.66 -7.82
CA PRO A 149 15.57 11.57 -8.97
C PRO A 149 14.66 12.74 -8.62
N GLN A 150 14.93 13.92 -9.19
CA GLN A 150 14.16 15.13 -8.90
C GLN A 150 12.67 14.98 -9.19
N SER A 151 12.29 14.17 -10.19
CA SER A 151 10.91 13.87 -10.55
C SER A 151 10.18 12.93 -9.57
N SER A 152 10.91 12.30 -8.64
CA SER A 152 10.39 11.25 -7.75
C SER A 152 11.02 11.34 -6.36
N ARG A 153 11.18 12.55 -5.81
CA ARG A 153 11.69 12.79 -4.45
C ARG A 153 10.66 12.45 -3.39
N GLN A 154 10.27 11.18 -3.35
CA GLN A 154 9.35 10.66 -2.35
C GLN A 154 9.64 9.19 -2.06
N VAL A 155 9.46 8.79 -0.80
CA VAL A 155 9.77 7.44 -0.31
C VAL A 155 8.73 7.01 0.73
N LEU A 156 8.52 5.70 0.84
CA LEU A 156 7.93 5.09 2.03
C LEU A 156 9.07 4.59 2.92
N ARG A 157 9.05 4.98 4.19
CA ARG A 157 10.03 4.53 5.19
C ARG A 157 9.37 3.56 6.13
N PHE A 158 10.01 2.42 6.35
CA PHE A 158 9.53 1.35 7.23
C PHE A 158 10.50 1.14 8.39
N PHE A 159 9.94 0.97 9.58
CA PHE A 159 10.71 0.73 10.81
C PHE A 159 10.04 -0.35 11.66
N GLY A 160 10.86 -1.16 12.33
CA GLY A 160 10.44 -2.16 13.30
C GLY A 160 11.64 -2.90 13.88
N GLU A 161 11.79 -2.86 15.20
CA GLU A 161 12.97 -3.41 15.89
C GLU A 161 12.85 -4.92 16.17
N GLU A 162 11.65 -5.44 16.43
CA GLU A 162 11.46 -6.84 16.86
C GLU A 162 11.11 -7.81 15.73
N ALA A 163 10.49 -7.30 14.66
CA ALA A 163 10.21 -8.03 13.43
C ALA A 163 10.59 -7.12 12.26
N GLU A 164 11.43 -7.64 11.35
CA GLU A 164 11.79 -6.96 10.10
C GLU A 164 10.52 -6.34 9.49
N THR A 165 10.57 -5.07 9.10
CA THR A 165 9.40 -4.35 8.56
C THR A 165 9.76 -3.82 7.16
N PRO A 166 9.10 -4.31 6.09
CA PRO A 166 8.07 -5.35 6.12
C PRO A 166 8.55 -6.73 6.59
N ALA A 167 7.63 -7.57 7.06
CA ALA A 167 7.93 -8.92 7.53
C ALA A 167 8.72 -9.70 6.48
N LYS A 168 9.81 -10.35 6.90
CA LYS A 168 10.67 -11.14 6.02
C LYS A 168 9.83 -12.08 5.16
N GLY A 169 10.12 -12.19 3.87
CA GLY A 169 9.40 -13.11 2.98
C GLY A 169 7.91 -12.80 2.71
N ALA A 170 7.29 -11.85 3.40
CA ALA A 170 5.94 -11.39 3.09
C ALA A 170 5.89 -10.74 1.70
N THR A 171 4.71 -10.74 1.08
CA THR A 171 4.45 -9.92 -0.10
C THR A 171 3.73 -8.66 0.33
N THR A 172 4.34 -7.50 0.08
CA THR A 172 3.82 -6.21 0.53
C THR A 172 3.08 -5.50 -0.60
N PHE A 173 1.96 -4.90 -0.26
CA PHE A 173 1.09 -4.16 -1.16
C PHE A 173 0.79 -2.78 -0.57
N ILE A 174 0.68 -1.77 -1.43
CA ILE A 174 0.06 -0.49 -1.07
C ILE A 174 -1.37 -0.47 -1.60
N ALA A 175 -2.30 0.15 -0.89
CA ALA A 175 -3.69 0.34 -1.30
C ALA A 175 -4.11 1.78 -0.97
N CYS A 176 -4.14 2.66 -1.97
CA CYS A 176 -4.44 4.09 -1.79
C CYS A 176 -5.85 4.47 -2.22
N LYS A 177 -6.62 5.17 -1.38
CA LYS A 177 -7.94 5.67 -1.73
C LYS A 177 -7.85 6.74 -2.83
N GLY A 178 -8.61 6.58 -3.91
CA GLY A 178 -8.80 7.63 -4.93
C GLY A 178 -7.79 7.62 -6.08
N ALA A 179 -6.99 6.57 -6.23
CA ALA A 179 -5.99 6.52 -7.28
C ALA A 179 -6.55 5.76 -8.50
N SER A 180 -7.03 6.51 -9.49
CA SER A 180 -7.43 5.95 -10.79
C SER A 180 -6.21 5.53 -11.61
N LEU A 181 -6.26 4.34 -12.22
CA LEU A 181 -5.32 3.86 -13.26
C LEU A 181 -5.63 4.48 -14.63
N GLU A 182 -5.92 5.77 -14.67
CA GLU A 182 -6.10 6.52 -15.92
C GLU A 182 -5.14 7.71 -15.88
N ASP A 183 -3.85 7.45 -16.13
CA ASP A 183 -2.95 8.41 -16.79
C ASP A 183 -1.60 7.79 -17.21
N THR A 184 -1.61 6.54 -17.68
CA THR A 184 -0.44 6.00 -18.42
C THR A 184 -0.87 5.09 -19.56
N ALA A 185 -1.84 5.56 -20.35
CA ALA A 185 -2.13 4.97 -21.65
C ALA A 185 -2.40 6.08 -22.68
N VAL A 186 -1.39 6.29 -23.53
CA VAL A 186 -1.50 6.85 -24.89
C VAL A 186 -1.64 8.38 -25.01
N THR A 187 -0.55 9.10 -24.74
CA THR A 187 -0.17 10.18 -25.69
C THR A 187 0.53 9.52 -26.87
N ALA A 188 -0.26 8.94 -27.78
CA ALA A 188 0.22 8.72 -29.14
C ALA A 188 0.31 10.09 -29.81
N LEU A 189 1.55 10.52 -30.02
CA LEU A 189 1.90 11.62 -30.90
C LEU A 189 1.39 11.33 -32.33
N LYS A 190 0.62 12.29 -32.85
CA LYS A 190 0.27 12.57 -34.25
C LYS A 190 -0.61 11.58 -35.00
#